data_AF-A0A7W5VNW7-F1
#
_entry.id   AF-A0A7W5VNW7-F1
#
_cell.length_a   1.000
_cell.length_b   1.000
_cell.length_c   1.000
_cell.angle_alpha   90.00
_cell.angle_beta   90.00
_cell.angle_gamma   90.00
#
_symmetry.space_group_name_H-M   'P 1'
#
loop_
_entity.id
_entity.type
_entity.pdbx_description
1 polymer ?
#
loop_
_entity_poly.entity_id
_entity_poly.type
_entity_poly.pdbx_seq_one_letter_code
_entity_poly.pdbx_strand_id
1 'polypeptide(L)' 'MLESGLVRNGKTAYVGAISDRSLDGKFRVSVVATGLEGSPLPASAPHAAEQIQTRTLQ' A
#
# COMPACT_ATOMS: atom_id res chain seq x y z
N MET A 1 11.98 -7.01 -13.51
CA MET A 1 10.62 -7.59 -13.48
C MET A 1 10.33 -7.94 -12.03
N LEU A 2 9.45 -7.20 -11.34
CA LEU A 2 9.17 -7.44 -9.93
C LEU A 2 7.92 -8.32 -9.84
N GLU A 3 8.12 -9.62 -9.63
CA GLU A 3 7.04 -10.52 -9.20
C GLU A 3 7.34 -10.94 -7.78
N SER A 4 6.64 -10.32 -6.82
CA SER A 4 6.51 -10.88 -5.48
C SER A 4 5.02 -11.05 -5.20
N GLY A 5 4.61 -12.31 -5.06
CA GLY A 5 3.26 -12.70 -4.71
C GLY A 5 3.24 -13.20 -3.27
N LEU A 6 2.62 -12.44 -2.37
CA LEU A 6 2.29 -12.93 -1.03
C LEU A 6 0.85 -13.42 -1.05
N VAL A 7 0.64 -14.72 -0.81
CA VAL A 7 -0.70 -15.27 -0.60
C VAL A 7 -0.93 -15.42 0.90
N ARG A 8 -1.86 -14.64 1.45
CA ARG A 8 -2.27 -14.77 2.86
C ARG A 8 -3.79 -14.82 2.95
N ASN A 9 -4.32 -15.80 3.68
CA ASN A 9 -5.76 -16.02 3.83
C ASN A 9 -6.51 -16.14 2.47
N GLY A 10 -5.90 -16.78 1.48
CA GLY A 10 -6.47 -16.91 0.13
C GLY A 10 -6.51 -15.62 -0.70
N LYS A 11 -5.93 -14.52 -0.19
CA LYS A 11 -5.80 -13.26 -0.91
C LYS A 11 -4.39 -13.12 -1.45
N THR A 12 -4.28 -12.71 -2.72
CA THR A 12 -3.00 -12.44 -3.37
C THR A 12 -2.70 -10.95 -3.31
N ALA A 13 -1.48 -10.61 -2.88
CA ALA A 13 -0.95 -9.26 -2.98
C ALA A 13 0.28 -9.26 -3.89
N TYR A 14 0.35 -8.25 -4.76
CA TYR A 14 1.51 -7.98 -5.60
C TYR A 14 2.19 -6.70 -5.10
N VAL A 15 3.50 -6.77 -4.84
CA VAL A 15 4.26 -5.62 -4.35
C VAL A 15 5.33 -5.24 -5.37
N GLY A 16 5.30 -3.97 -5.76
CA GLY A 16 6.26 -3.31 -6.64
C GLY A 16 6.94 -2.14 -5.91
N ALA A 17 8.19 -1.85 -6.27
CA ALA A 17 8.92 -0.69 -5.79
C ALA A 17 9.58 0.03 -6.97
N ILE A 18 9.58 1.35 -6.91
CA ILE A 18 10.24 2.23 -7.87
C ILE A 18 11.14 3.16 -7.08
N SER A 19 12.39 3.30 -7.53
CA SER A 19 13.32 4.28 -6.95
C SER A 19 13.08 5.65 -7.57
N ASP A 20 12.71 6.62 -6.75
CA ASP A 20 12.50 8.01 -7.16
C ASP A 20 13.34 8.94 -6.28
N ARG A 21 14.36 9.58 -6.90
CA ARG A 21 15.28 10.50 -6.21
C ARG A 21 14.58 11.79 -5.74
N SER A 22 13.43 12.14 -6.30
CA SER A 22 12.69 13.34 -5.92
C SER A 22 11.98 13.21 -4.56
N LEU A 23 11.93 12.00 -3.98
CA LEU A 23 11.26 11.76 -2.70
C LEU A 23 12.06 12.23 -1.48
N ASP A 24 13.31 12.69 -1.64
CA ASP A 24 14.12 13.34 -0.60
C ASP A 24 14.13 12.59 0.75
N GLY A 25 14.50 11.31 0.70
CA GLY A 25 14.55 10.42 1.87
C GLY A 25 13.18 9.94 2.39
N LYS A 26 12.08 10.30 1.73
CA LYS A 26 10.72 9.84 2.07
C LYS A 26 10.34 8.61 1.25
N PHE A 27 9.38 7.86 1.77
CA PHE A 27 8.72 6.78 1.04
C PHE A 27 7.31 7.21 0.64
N ARG A 28 6.91 6.89 -0.59
CA ARG A 28 5.53 7.02 -1.04
C ARG A 28 4.98 5.63 -1.31
N VAL A 29 3.87 5.31 -0.65
CA VAL A 29 3.18 4.01 -0.77
C VAL A 29 1.82 4.24 -1.39
N SER A 30 1.42 3.38 -2.31
CA SER A 30 0.09 3.39 -2.93
C SER A 30 -0.43 1.96 -2.98
N VAL A 31 -1.72 1.79 -2.66
CA VAL A 31 -2.38 0.49 -2.56
C VAL A 31 -3.59 0.50 -3.46
N VAL A 32 -3.75 -0.55 -4.27
CA VAL A 32 -4.95 -0.79 -5.08
C VAL A 32 -5.60 -2.07 -4.58
N ALA A 33 -6.78 -1.94 -3.98
CA ALA A 33 -7.58 -3.08 -3.55
C ALA A 33 -8.54 -3.47 -4.68
N THR A 34 -8.63 -4.77 -4.98
CA THR A 34 -9.48 -5.35 -6.03
C THR A 34 -10.32 -6.51 -5.47
N GLY A 35 -11.30 -7.00 -6.23
CA GLY A 35 -12.19 -8.08 -5.79
C GLY A 35 -13.15 -7.65 -4.67
N LEU A 36 -13.66 -6.43 -4.74
CA LEU A 36 -14.58 -5.83 -3.76
C LEU A 36 -16.06 -6.10 -4.09
N GLU A 37 -16.34 -7.06 -4.98
CA GLU A 37 -17.69 -7.40 -5.42
C GLU A 37 -18.61 -7.63 -4.19
N GLY A 38 -19.72 -6.90 -4.10
CA GLY A 38 -20.68 -7.00 -2.98
C GLY A 38 -20.31 -6.21 -1.72
N SER A 39 -19.16 -5.55 -1.66
CA SER A 39 -18.86 -4.56 -0.62
C SER A 39 -19.49 -3.22 -1.01
N PRO A 40 -20.26 -2.54 -0.13
CA PRO A 40 -20.54 -1.13 -0.35
C PRO A 40 -19.19 -0.42 -0.48
N LEU A 41 -18.96 0.29 -1.59
CA LEU A 41 -17.80 1.15 -1.72
C LEU A 41 -17.80 2.09 -0.50
N PRO A 42 -16.77 2.09 0.35
CA PRO A 42 -16.68 3.14 1.35
C PRO A 42 -16.62 4.45 0.57
N ALA A 43 -17.56 5.36 0.87
CA ALA A 43 -17.54 6.72 0.33
C ALA A 43 -16.12 7.26 0.50
N SER A 44 -15.50 7.72 -0.59
CA SER A 44 -14.13 8.21 -0.64
C SER A 44 -13.82 9.07 0.59
N ALA A 45 -13.08 8.52 1.56
CA ALA A 45 -12.64 9.29 2.71
C ALA A 45 -11.59 10.30 2.21
N PRO A 46 -11.79 11.61 2.41
CA PRO A 46 -10.82 12.59 1.98
C PRO A 46 -9.54 12.38 2.80
N HIS A 47 -8.46 11.95 2.11
CA HIS A 47 -7.08 12.04 2.60
C HIS A 47 -6.85 11.47 4.01
N ALA A 48 -6.93 10.14 4.15
CA ALA A 48 -6.31 9.47 5.29
C ALA A 48 -4.78 9.42 5.08
N ALA A 49 -4.12 10.56 5.20
CA ALA A 49 -2.70 10.58 5.53
C ALA A 49 -2.60 10.19 7.01
N GLU A 50 -2.67 8.89 7.30
CA GLU A 50 -2.30 8.40 8.63
C GLU A 50 -0.83 8.74 8.87
N GLN A 51 -0.57 9.45 9.97
CA GLN A 51 0.78 9.74 10.43
C GLN A 51 1.47 8.40 10.76
N ILE A 52 2.35 7.95 9.87
CA ILE A 52 3.21 6.78 10.14
C ILE A 52 4.16 7.18 11.28
N GLN A 53 3.92 6.67 12.49
CA GLN A 53 4.81 6.87 13.62
C GLN A 53 6.08 6.04 13.39
N THR A 54 7.19 6.71 13.08
CA THR A 54 8.51 6.08 13.01
C THR A 54 8.85 5.46 14.36
N ARG A 55 8.91 4.13 14.44
CA ARG A 55 9.48 3.41 15.57
C ARG A 55 10.88 2.95 15.18
N THR A 56 11.88 3.41 15.92
CA THR A 56 13.22 2.83 15.88
C THR A 56 13.15 1.47 16.57
N LEU A 57 13.46 0.39 15.85
CA LEU A 57 13.66 -0.92 16.48
C LEU A 57 15.01 -0.85 17.19
N GLN A 58 14.98 -0.88 18.53
CA GLN A 58 16.16 -0.98 19.39
C GLN A 58 16.56 -2.44 19.60
#